data_AF-A0A968C0U0-F1
#
_entry.id   AF-A0A968C0U0-F1
#
_cell.length_a   1.000
_cell.length_b   1.000
_cell.length_c   1.000
_cell.angle_alpha   90.00
_cell.angle_beta   90.00
_cell.angle_gamma   90.00
#
_symmetry.space_group_name_H-M   'P 1'
#
loop_
_entity.id
_entity.type
_entity.pdbx_description
1 polymer ?
#
loop_
_entity_poly.entity_id
_entity_poly.type
_entity_poly.pdbx_seq_one_letter_code
_entity_poly.pdbx_strand_id
1 'polypeptide(L)'
;MPTGVAVFLGLVVVYGAVAVLLGRFSITMPIIFVAVGAIFGPQGMFETKDVELLTEITLALLLFADASTLNYRQVTDDVRLPGRLLLIAMPLVVAFGGLVALGLFPEEGLGFALLLGAILAPTDAALGIPILNNPRVPVRIRRALNVESGLNDGIATPLVALFTALALSLET
;
A
#
# COMPACT_ATOMS: atom_id res chain seq x y z
N MET A 1 18.56 7.98 18.39
CA MET A 1 18.92 8.67 17.13
C MET A 1 19.80 7.85 16.13
N PRO A 2 21.11 7.56 16.31
CA PRO A 2 21.92 6.95 15.22
C PRO A 2 21.69 5.45 15.00
N THR A 3 21.23 4.72 16.01
CA THR A 3 21.10 3.25 15.97
C THR A 3 19.97 2.79 15.06
N GLY A 4 18.77 3.37 15.18
CA GLY A 4 17.62 2.99 14.34
C GLY A 4 17.85 3.26 12.85
N VAL A 5 18.41 4.43 12.53
CA VAL A 5 18.76 4.80 11.14
C VAL A 5 19.89 3.91 10.60
N ALA A 6 20.91 3.60 11.41
CA ALA A 6 21.98 2.69 11.00
C ALA A 6 21.46 1.26 10.78
N VAL A 7 20.53 0.78 11.61
CA VAL A 7 19.87 -0.52 11.42
C VAL A 7 19.04 -0.53 10.14
N PHE A 8 18.26 0.52 9.89
CA PHE A 8 17.48 0.66 8.66
C PHE A 8 18.36 0.66 7.41
N LEU A 9 19.40 1.50 7.37
CA LEU A 9 20.35 1.56 6.25
C LEU A 9 21.10 0.23 6.09
N GLY A 10 21.51 -0.38 7.20
CA GLY A 10 22.11 -1.71 7.21
C GLY A 10 21.19 -2.77 6.60
N LEU A 11 19.89 -2.74 6.94
CA LEU A 11 18.89 -3.64 6.36
C LEU A 11 18.70 -3.41 4.86
N VAL A 12 18.67 -2.16 4.39
CA VAL A 12 18.62 -1.85 2.96
C VAL A 12 19.83 -2.46 2.24
N VAL A 13 21.03 -2.28 2.80
CA VAL A 13 22.28 -2.81 2.21
C VAL A 13 22.28 -4.34 2.22
N VAL A 14 21.96 -4.96 3.35
CA VAL A 14 21.92 -6.42 3.49
C VAL A 14 20.87 -7.01 2.54
N TYR A 15 19.65 -6.46 2.53
CA TYR A 15 18.61 -6.90 1.61
C TYR A 15 19.07 -6.76 0.17
N GLY A 16 19.62 -5.61 -0.22
CA GLY A 16 20.14 -5.40 -1.57
C GLY A 16 21.19 -6.45 -1.99
N ALA A 17 22.08 -6.82 -1.07
CA ALA A 17 23.10 -7.84 -1.30
C ALA A 17 22.52 -9.25 -1.52
N VAL A 18 21.40 -9.59 -0.87
CA VAL A 18 20.76 -10.92 -0.97
C VAL A 18 19.48 -10.93 -1.79
N ALA A 19 19.07 -9.81 -2.37
CA ALA A 19 17.77 -9.64 -3.03
C ALA A 19 17.53 -10.66 -4.14
N VAL A 20 18.57 -10.97 -4.93
CA VAL A 20 18.49 -11.97 -6.01
C VAL A 20 18.23 -13.38 -5.48
N LEU A 21 18.80 -13.73 -4.33
CA LEU A 21 18.60 -15.03 -3.70
C LEU A 21 17.20 -15.12 -3.08
N LEU A 22 16.80 -14.08 -2.36
CA LEU A 22 15.47 -13.98 -1.72
C LEU A 22 14.32 -13.95 -2.73
N GLY A 23 14.55 -13.34 -3.91
CA GLY A 23 13.59 -13.31 -5.00
C GLY A 23 13.19 -14.71 -5.50
N ARG A 24 14.06 -15.73 -5.34
CA ARG A 24 13.72 -17.13 -5.68
C ARG A 24 12.66 -17.73 -4.73
N PHE A 25 12.54 -17.20 -3.52
CA PHE A 25 11.56 -17.62 -2.52
C PHE A 25 10.39 -16.64 -2.41
N SER A 26 10.28 -15.68 -3.34
CA SER A 26 9.24 -14.63 -3.30
C SER A 26 9.27 -13.80 -2.00
N ILE A 27 10.42 -13.69 -1.35
CA ILE A 27 10.59 -12.86 -0.15
C ILE A 27 10.91 -11.44 -0.60
N THR A 28 9.99 -10.52 -0.32
CA THR A 28 10.08 -9.12 -0.73
C THR A 28 10.60 -8.23 0.40
N MET A 29 11.09 -7.06 0.03
CA MET A 29 11.61 -6.06 0.98
C MET A 29 10.59 -5.68 2.06
N PRO A 30 9.29 -5.43 1.74
CA PRO A 30 8.28 -5.13 2.76
C PRO A 30 8.14 -6.21 3.82
N ILE A 31 8.19 -7.50 3.44
CA ILE A 31 8.07 -8.62 4.40
C ILE A 31 9.18 -8.56 5.45
N ILE A 32 10.42 -8.36 5.00
CA ILE A 32 11.58 -8.29 5.89
C ILE A 32 11.50 -7.06 6.79
N PHE A 33 11.10 -5.92 6.23
CA PHE A 33 11.05 -4.66 6.97
C PHE A 33 9.97 -4.70 8.06
N VAL A 34 8.79 -5.25 7.74
CA VAL A 34 7.73 -5.49 8.72
C VAL A 34 8.17 -6.47 9.80
N ALA A 35 8.81 -7.59 9.42
CA ALA A 35 9.27 -8.59 10.39
C ALA A 35 10.33 -8.03 11.36
N VAL A 36 11.31 -7.29 10.84
CA VAL A 36 12.31 -6.60 11.67
C VAL A 36 11.62 -5.56 12.55
N GLY A 37 10.76 -4.71 11.99
CA GLY A 37 10.03 -3.70 12.75
C GLY A 37 9.22 -4.31 13.90
N ALA A 38 8.55 -5.44 13.66
CA ALA A 38 7.80 -6.15 14.69
C ALA A 38 8.68 -6.74 15.80
N ILE A 39 9.88 -7.25 15.47
CA ILE A 39 10.79 -7.85 16.46
C ILE A 39 11.51 -6.78 17.30
N PHE A 40 12.02 -5.74 16.63
CA PHE A 40 12.91 -4.74 17.24
C PHE A 40 12.20 -3.45 17.66
N GLY A 41 11.01 -3.17 17.13
CA GLY A 41 10.17 -2.03 17.50
C GLY A 41 9.85 -1.97 19.01
N PRO A 42 9.30 -3.03 19.61
CA PRO A 42 8.97 -3.06 21.04
C PRO A 42 10.16 -2.87 21.99
N GLN A 43 11.39 -3.08 21.50
CA GLN A 43 12.63 -2.94 22.27
C GLN A 43 13.10 -1.48 22.37
N GLY A 44 12.35 -0.54 21.77
CA GLY A 44 12.69 0.89 21.77
C GLY A 44 13.88 1.23 20.86
N MET A 45 14.26 0.34 19.94
CA MET A 45 15.36 0.58 18.99
C MET A 45 15.00 1.66 17.95
N PHE A 46 13.71 1.95 17.77
CA PHE A 46 13.19 2.98 16.88
C PHE A 46 12.41 4.01 17.72
N GLU A 47 12.88 5.26 17.77
CA GLU A 47 12.19 6.35 18.47
C GLU A 47 10.96 6.81 17.66
N THR A 48 9.78 6.89 18.29
CA THR A 48 8.49 7.14 17.61
C THR A 48 8.39 8.51 16.96
N LYS A 49 8.98 9.56 17.55
CA LYS A 49 8.98 10.92 17.00
C LYS A 49 9.76 11.06 15.68
N ASP A 50 10.86 10.32 15.55
CA ASP A 50 11.67 10.34 14.31
C ASP A 50 10.94 9.59 13.18
N VAL A 51 10.24 8.51 13.54
CA VAL A 51 9.43 7.71 12.59
C VAL A 51 8.20 8.49 12.13
N GLU A 52 7.57 9.31 12.98
CA GLU A 52 6.39 10.10 12.62
C GLU A 52 6.70 11.12 11.51
N LEU A 53 7.74 11.95 11.68
CA LEU A 53 8.16 12.93 10.66
C LEU A 53 8.67 12.24 9.40
N LEU A 54 9.44 11.16 9.52
CA LEU A 54 9.89 10.36 8.37
C LEU A 54 8.71 9.74 7.63
N THR A 55 7.72 9.21 8.33
CA THR A 55 6.52 8.59 7.73
C THR A 55 5.67 9.64 7.06
N GLU A 56 5.44 10.80 7.68
CA GLU A 56 4.68 11.89 7.09
C GLU A 56 5.34 12.41 5.80
N ILE A 57 6.64 12.68 5.83
CA ILE A 57 7.40 13.11 4.65
C ILE A 57 7.43 12.00 3.59
N THR A 58 7.67 10.74 3.99
CA THR A 58 7.72 9.60 3.07
C THR A 58 6.36 9.38 2.42
N LEU A 59 5.26 9.46 3.17
CA LEU A 59 3.91 9.27 2.67
C LEU A 59 3.49 10.42 1.77
N ALA A 60 3.84 11.67 2.10
CA ALA A 60 3.65 12.82 1.21
C ALA A 60 4.44 12.67 -0.09
N LEU A 61 5.70 12.22 -0.02
CA LEU A 61 6.54 11.98 -1.21
C LEU A 61 6.06 10.78 -2.02
N LEU A 62 5.61 9.69 -1.39
CA LEU A 62 5.05 8.52 -2.07
C LEU A 62 3.77 8.90 -2.81
N LEU A 63 2.83 9.57 -2.12
CA LEU A 63 1.59 10.05 -2.73
C LEU A 63 1.86 11.02 -3.89
N PHE A 64 2.85 11.90 -3.76
CA PHE A 64 3.27 12.78 -4.85
C PHE A 64 3.94 12.01 -6.00
N ALA A 65 4.81 11.04 -5.70
CA ALA A 65 5.50 10.21 -6.68
C ALA A 65 4.51 9.35 -7.47
N ASP A 66 3.56 8.70 -6.78
CA ASP A 66 2.50 7.91 -7.39
C ASP A 66 1.61 8.80 -8.27
N ALA A 67 1.22 9.98 -7.77
CA ALA A 67 0.50 10.96 -8.60
C ALA A 67 1.31 11.43 -9.82
N SER A 68 2.64 11.50 -9.73
CA SER A 68 3.52 11.95 -10.82
C SER A 68 3.84 10.87 -11.86
N THR A 69 3.75 9.59 -11.49
CA THR A 69 4.01 8.45 -12.39
C THR A 69 2.77 8.02 -13.17
N LEU A 70 1.60 8.59 -12.86
CA LEU A 70 0.34 8.38 -13.59
C LEU A 70 0.47 8.73 -15.07
N ASN A 71 0.62 7.70 -15.89
CA ASN A 71 0.80 7.83 -17.32
C ASN A 71 -0.57 7.87 -18.04
N TYR A 72 -1.17 9.06 -18.11
CA TYR A 72 -2.51 9.32 -18.67
C TYR A 72 -2.75 8.66 -20.06
N ARG A 73 -1.70 8.50 -20.87
CA ARG A 73 -1.77 7.89 -22.22
C ARG A 73 -2.05 6.39 -22.24
N GLN A 74 -1.82 5.66 -21.15
CA GLN A 74 -2.10 4.21 -21.11
C GLN A 74 -3.56 3.89 -20.76
N VAL A 75 -4.30 4.86 -20.22
CA VAL A 75 -5.69 4.69 -19.80
C VAL A 75 -6.65 4.58 -20.99
N THR A 76 -6.32 5.16 -22.15
CA THR A 76 -7.29 5.42 -23.23
C THR A 76 -7.58 4.23 -24.17
N ASP A 77 -6.70 3.23 -24.24
CA ASP A 77 -6.80 2.19 -25.29
C ASP A 77 -7.69 0.98 -24.89
N ASP A 78 -7.96 0.74 -23.60
CA ASP A 78 -8.75 -0.42 -23.14
C ASP A 78 -9.45 -0.16 -21.78
N VAL A 79 -10.15 0.98 -21.67
CA VAL A 79 -10.67 1.58 -20.42
C VAL A 79 -11.69 0.72 -19.65
N ARG A 80 -12.39 -0.19 -20.35
CA ARG A 80 -13.55 -0.90 -19.77
C ARG A 80 -13.19 -1.81 -18.60
N LEU A 81 -12.09 -2.55 -18.69
CA LEU A 81 -11.70 -3.50 -17.66
C LEU A 81 -11.09 -2.79 -16.43
N PRO A 82 -10.09 -1.90 -16.58
CA PRO A 82 -9.59 -1.09 -15.47
C PRO A 82 -10.67 -0.24 -14.82
N GLY A 83 -11.56 0.36 -15.62
CA GLY A 83 -12.67 1.16 -15.09
C GLY A 83 -13.63 0.36 -14.21
N ARG A 84 -13.94 -0.89 -14.55
CA ARG A 84 -14.77 -1.77 -13.69
C ARG A 84 -14.02 -2.17 -12.41
N LEU A 85 -12.72 -2.43 -12.49
CA LEU A 85 -11.92 -2.77 -11.32
C LEU A 85 -11.84 -1.58 -10.35
N LEU A 86 -11.60 -0.38 -10.85
CA LEU A 86 -11.44 0.81 -10.03
C LEU A 86 -12.77 1.42 -9.54
N LEU A 87 -13.81 1.47 -10.39
CA LEU A 87 -15.07 2.15 -10.02
C LEU A 87 -16.12 1.22 -9.40
N ILE A 88 -15.96 -0.10 -9.53
CA ILE A 88 -16.92 -1.08 -8.99
C ILE A 88 -16.23 -2.00 -8.00
N ALA A 89 -15.16 -2.71 -8.42
CA ALA A 89 -14.54 -3.70 -7.56
C ALA A 89 -13.88 -3.05 -6.32
N MET A 90 -13.14 -1.96 -6.49
CA MET A 90 -12.48 -1.27 -5.38
C MET A 90 -13.48 -0.75 -4.32
N PRO A 91 -14.56 -0.01 -4.65
CA PRO A 91 -15.57 0.35 -3.65
C PRO A 91 -16.22 -0.85 -2.95
N LEU A 92 -16.45 -1.95 -3.68
CA LEU A 92 -16.95 -3.19 -3.07
C LEU A 92 -15.93 -3.81 -2.11
N VAL A 93 -14.64 -3.77 -2.45
CA VAL A 93 -13.56 -4.24 -1.56
C VAL A 93 -13.47 -3.37 -0.32
N VAL A 94 -13.57 -2.04 -0.45
CA VAL A 94 -13.62 -1.12 0.70
C VAL A 94 -14.81 -1.43 1.60
N ALA A 95 -16.00 -1.57 1.02
CA ALA A 95 -17.21 -1.88 1.77
C ALA A 95 -17.11 -3.25 2.46
N PHE A 96 -16.65 -4.28 1.75
CA PHE A 96 -16.46 -5.62 2.31
C PHE A 96 -15.41 -5.63 3.42
N GLY A 97 -14.26 -5.00 3.20
CA GLY A 97 -13.21 -4.83 4.20
C GLY A 97 -13.73 -4.10 5.44
N GLY A 98 -14.52 -3.04 5.26
CA GLY A 98 -15.16 -2.34 6.36
C GLY A 98 -16.19 -3.18 7.11
N LEU A 99 -17.00 -3.99 6.42
CA LEU A 99 -17.92 -4.92 7.08
C LEU A 99 -17.17 -5.97 7.92
N VAL A 100 -16.07 -6.51 7.39
CA VAL A 100 -15.20 -7.43 8.14
C VAL A 100 -14.58 -6.72 9.34
N ALA A 101 -14.11 -5.49 9.18
CA ALA A 101 -13.54 -4.68 10.25
C ALA A 101 -14.55 -4.42 11.37
N LEU A 102 -15.81 -4.08 11.04
CA LEU A 102 -16.89 -3.94 12.04
C LEU A 102 -17.14 -5.23 12.82
N GLY A 103 -17.00 -6.40 12.18
CA GLY A 103 -17.16 -7.68 12.84
C GLY A 103 -15.99 -8.05 13.77
N LEU A 104 -14.77 -7.65 13.42
CA LEU A 104 -13.56 -7.94 14.20
C LEU A 104 -13.28 -6.91 15.29
N PHE A 105 -13.59 -5.64 15.04
CA PHE A 105 -13.30 -4.49 15.90
C PHE A 105 -14.57 -3.65 16.13
N PRO A 106 -15.61 -4.22 16.77
CA PRO A 106 -16.89 -3.54 16.93
C PRO A 106 -16.82 -2.27 17.79
N GLU A 107 -15.81 -2.15 18.66
CA GLU A 107 -15.68 -1.03 19.60
C GLU A 107 -15.09 0.24 18.97
N GLU A 108 -14.40 0.12 17.83
CA GLU A 108 -13.73 1.25 17.15
C GLU A 108 -14.70 2.06 16.24
N GLY A 109 -15.89 1.52 15.97
CA GLY A 109 -16.94 2.21 15.22
C GLY A 109 -16.76 2.25 13.69
N LEU A 110 -17.68 2.95 13.03
CA LEU A 110 -17.85 2.91 11.57
C LEU A 110 -16.75 3.66 10.81
N GLY A 111 -16.24 4.76 11.36
CA GLY A 111 -15.15 5.54 10.75
C GLY A 111 -13.86 4.71 10.64
N PHE A 112 -13.46 4.07 11.74
CA PHE A 112 -12.31 3.16 11.77
C PHE A 112 -12.47 2.00 10.79
N ALA A 113 -13.65 1.37 10.75
CA ALA A 113 -13.90 0.24 9.87
C ALA A 113 -13.78 0.62 8.38
N LEU A 114 -14.36 1.74 7.96
CA LEU A 114 -14.24 2.23 6.59
C LEU A 114 -12.81 2.64 6.25
N LEU A 115 -12.10 3.24 7.20
CA LEU A 115 -10.68 3.57 7.06
C LEU A 115 -9.84 2.30 6.80
N LEU A 116 -10.05 1.24 7.59
CA LEU A 116 -9.34 -0.03 7.42
C LEU A 116 -9.63 -0.65 6.06
N GLY A 117 -10.89 -0.63 5.62
CA GLY A 117 -11.28 -1.06 4.28
C GLY A 117 -10.59 -0.26 3.17
N ALA A 118 -10.46 1.05 3.33
CA ALA A 118 -9.84 1.93 2.34
C ALA A 118 -8.32 1.77 2.25
N ILE A 119 -7.62 1.57 3.37
CA ILE A 119 -6.17 1.37 3.38
C ILE A 119 -5.79 0.01 2.78
N LEU A 120 -6.64 -1.01 2.95
CA LEU A 120 -6.39 -2.37 2.45
C LEU A 120 -6.83 -2.62 1.00
N ALA A 121 -7.65 -1.74 0.43
CA ALA A 121 -8.17 -1.90 -0.93
C ALA A 121 -7.15 -1.68 -2.07
N PRO A 122 -6.25 -0.67 -2.03
CA PRO A 122 -5.27 -0.49 -3.09
C PRO A 122 -4.23 -1.63 -3.10
N THR A 123 -3.76 -1.95 -4.30
CA THR A 123 -2.82 -3.04 -4.60
C THR A 123 -1.53 -2.49 -5.21
N ASP A 124 -0.39 -2.86 -4.64
CA ASP A 124 0.93 -2.38 -5.05
C ASP A 124 1.35 -2.94 -6.42
N ALA A 125 1.62 -2.04 -7.37
CA ALA A 125 2.09 -2.36 -8.71
C ALA A 125 3.45 -3.08 -8.70
N ALA A 126 4.35 -2.72 -7.78
CA ALA A 126 5.70 -3.26 -7.69
C ALA A 126 5.70 -4.75 -7.33
N LEU A 127 4.79 -5.17 -6.45
CA LEU A 127 4.59 -6.58 -6.12
C LEU A 127 3.97 -7.38 -7.28
N GLY A 128 3.25 -6.70 -8.19
CA GLY A 128 2.64 -7.28 -9.38
C GLY A 128 3.58 -7.45 -10.59
N ILE A 129 4.77 -6.85 -10.58
CA ILE A 129 5.74 -6.88 -11.71
C ILE A 129 6.01 -8.30 -12.25
N PRO A 130 6.18 -9.36 -11.43
CA PRO A 130 6.38 -10.72 -11.95
C PRO A 130 5.22 -11.23 -12.82
N ILE A 131 3.99 -10.81 -12.52
CA ILE A 131 2.79 -11.14 -13.30
C ILE A 131 2.76 -10.33 -14.60
N LEU A 132 3.11 -9.05 -14.53
CA LEU A 132 3.17 -8.14 -15.69
C LEU A 132 4.27 -8.53 -16.71
N ASN A 133 5.33 -9.20 -16.26
CA ASN A 133 6.39 -9.71 -17.13
C ASN A 133 6.18 -11.15 -17.60
N ASN A 134 5.13 -11.83 -17.13
CA ASN A 134 4.89 -13.22 -17.49
C ASN A 134 4.25 -13.33 -18.89
N PRO A 135 4.93 -13.96 -19.87
CA PRO A 135 4.41 -14.10 -21.23
C PRO A 135 3.14 -14.95 -21.30
N ARG A 136 2.89 -15.81 -20.29
CA ARG A 136 1.67 -16.65 -20.21
C ARG A 136 0.41 -15.86 -19.87
N VAL A 137 0.54 -14.67 -19.28
CA VAL A 137 -0.62 -13.82 -18.94
C VAL A 137 -1.02 -13.02 -20.18
N PRO A 138 -2.29 -13.05 -20.62
CA PRO A 138 -2.74 -12.29 -21.79
C PRO A 138 -2.37 -10.79 -21.72
N VAL A 139 -1.91 -10.22 -22.84
CA VAL A 139 -1.50 -8.80 -22.93
C VAL A 139 -2.57 -7.86 -22.36
N ARG A 140 -3.83 -8.16 -22.64
CA ARG A 140 -4.98 -7.38 -22.16
C ARG A 140 -5.09 -7.35 -20.63
N ILE A 141 -4.86 -8.49 -19.98
CA ILE A 141 -4.90 -8.59 -18.51
C ILE A 141 -3.71 -7.85 -17.91
N ARG A 142 -2.51 -8.03 -18.46
CA ARG A 142 -1.31 -7.31 -17.98
C ARG A 142 -1.47 -5.80 -18.09
N ARG A 143 -2.02 -5.30 -19.22
CA ARG A 143 -2.34 -3.88 -19.37
C ARG A 143 -3.37 -3.42 -18.35
N ALA A 144 -4.42 -4.21 -18.14
CA ALA A 144 -5.46 -3.83 -17.20
C ALA A 144 -4.96 -3.75 -15.76
N LEU A 145 -4.17 -4.73 -15.33
CA LEU A 145 -3.52 -4.74 -14.01
C LEU A 145 -2.53 -3.57 -13.86
N ASN A 146 -1.76 -3.24 -14.89
CA ASN A 146 -0.83 -2.11 -14.85
C ASN A 146 -1.56 -0.76 -14.70
N VAL A 147 -2.72 -0.60 -15.35
CA VAL A 147 -3.55 0.61 -15.21
C VAL A 147 -4.25 0.64 -13.84
N GLU A 148 -4.78 -0.49 -13.38
CA GLU A 148 -5.41 -0.61 -12.06
C GLU A 148 -4.43 -0.26 -10.94
N SER A 149 -3.27 -0.94 -10.88
CA SER A 149 -2.26 -0.70 -9.85
C SER A 149 -1.56 0.65 -9.97
N GLY A 150 -1.67 1.33 -11.10
CA GLY A 150 -1.17 2.70 -11.25
C GLY A 150 -2.17 3.76 -10.76
N LEU A 151 -3.48 3.47 -10.81
CA LEU A 151 -4.53 4.48 -10.55
C LEU A 151 -5.27 4.25 -9.22
N ASN A 152 -5.19 3.06 -8.64
CA ASN A 152 -5.85 2.72 -7.38
C ASN A 152 -5.37 3.59 -6.20
N ASP A 153 -4.08 3.89 -6.08
CA ASP A 153 -3.52 4.69 -4.97
C ASP A 153 -4.06 6.13 -5.02
N GLY A 154 -4.13 6.71 -6.21
CA GLY A 154 -4.72 8.04 -6.43
C GLY A 154 -6.21 8.09 -6.07
N ILE A 155 -6.96 6.99 -6.28
CA ILE A 155 -8.38 6.89 -5.90
C ILE A 155 -8.54 6.60 -4.41
N ALA A 156 -7.65 5.80 -3.81
CA ALA A 156 -7.71 5.38 -2.41
C ALA A 156 -7.42 6.54 -1.46
N THR A 157 -6.42 7.35 -1.79
CA THR A 157 -5.93 8.46 -0.95
C THR A 157 -7.03 9.40 -0.44
N PRO A 158 -7.92 9.97 -1.29
CA PRO A 158 -9.00 10.84 -0.79
C PRO A 158 -10.01 10.09 0.08
N LEU A 159 -10.24 8.80 -0.15
CA LEU A 159 -11.13 7.98 0.69
C LEU A 159 -10.51 7.74 2.06
N VAL A 160 -9.22 7.42 2.11
CA VAL A 160 -8.46 7.28 3.36
C VAL A 160 -8.53 8.58 4.16
N ALA A 161 -8.27 9.73 3.53
CA ALA A 161 -8.37 11.03 4.20
C ALA A 161 -9.78 11.31 4.74
N LEU A 162 -10.82 11.03 3.95
CA LEU A 162 -12.22 11.19 4.37
C LEU A 162 -12.57 10.31 5.58
N PHE A 163 -12.19 9.04 5.54
CA PHE A 163 -12.51 8.10 6.62
C PHE A 163 -11.67 8.31 7.88
N THR A 164 -10.44 8.80 7.75
CA THR A 164 -9.66 9.30 8.89
C THR A 164 -10.38 10.46 9.58
N ALA A 165 -10.84 11.45 8.81
CA ALA A 165 -11.61 12.56 9.37
C ALA A 165 -12.93 12.09 10.02
N LEU A 166 -13.60 11.11 9.40
CA LEU A 166 -14.81 10.50 9.96
C LEU A 166 -14.54 9.77 11.27
N ALA A 167 -13.48 8.95 11.34
CA ALA A 167 -13.08 8.23 12.54
C ALA A 167 -12.84 9.19 13.71
N LEU A 168 -12.03 10.23 13.48
CA LEU A 168 -11.74 11.26 14.49
C LEU A 168 -12.99 12.03 14.94
N SER A 169 -13.96 12.24 14.04
CA SER A 169 -15.21 12.95 14.39
C SER A 169 -16.20 12.12 15.20
N LEU A 170 -16.08 10.79 15.15
CA LEU A 170 -16.97 9.87 15.88
C LEU A 170 -16.40 9.45 17.23
N GLU A 171 -15.10 9.71 17.47
CA GLU A 171 -14.42 9.52 18.77
C GLU A 171 -14.60 10.71 19.73
N THR A 172 -15.15 11.85 19.26
CA THR A 172 -15.50 13.04 20.07
C THR A 172 -16.97 13.06 20.49
#